data_AF-A0A2H0XW41-F1
#
_entry.id   AF-A0A2H0XW41-F1
#
_cell.length_a   1.000
_cell.length_b   1.000
_cell.length_c   1.000
_cell.angle_alpha   90.00
_cell.angle_beta   90.00
_cell.angle_gamma   90.00
#
_symmetry.space_group_name_H-M   'P 1'
#
loop_
_entity.id
_entity.type
_entity.pdbx_description
1 polymer ?
#
loop_
_entity_poly.entity_id
_entity_poly.type
_entity_poly.pdbx_seq_one_letter_code
_entity_poly.pdbx_strand_id
1 'polypeptide(L)'
;MREARYYKKLDGKNIQCQLCPKSCIVSPGQRGYCRVRENRDGVYHTLVYGRLCTINLDPIEKKPLFHFLPGTTAVSVATAGCNVQCKFCQNWNIAQVKPEDIPFEYLSPEALVSLTKSQQSPTIAFTYNEPTIFIEYILDTAALAKQRGVHSVMISNGFIQKQPLLDLCKVLSAYKVDFKAFSEKFYSEVVSGSMKPVLDTMVRIKEQGVWLEIVNLVIPTQNDDRNSLRELSRWVVNNLGTDTPVHFTRFYPHYQMNNLPPTPTRTLETAYEIAREAGIQYVYIGNVPPNKKENTYCPYCGSLLIERAGFSVISNKIVDGKCSVCQAKIPGIWR
;
A
#
# COMPACT_ATOMS: atom_id res chain seq x y z
N MET A 1 -5.68 -23.76 5.48
CA MET A 1 -4.47 -23.60 6.32
C MET A 1 -3.26 -23.93 5.47
N ARG A 2 -2.13 -23.25 5.64
CA ARG A 2 -0.91 -23.54 4.87
C ARG A 2 0.33 -23.24 5.71
N GLU A 3 1.41 -24.00 5.52
CA GLU A 3 2.69 -23.71 6.16
C GLU A 3 3.21 -22.32 5.74
N ALA A 4 3.72 -21.57 6.71
CA ALA A 4 4.32 -20.26 6.49
C ALA A 4 5.70 -20.39 5.85
N ARG A 5 6.04 -19.50 4.91
CA ARG A 5 7.35 -19.57 4.22
C ARG A 5 8.50 -18.92 4.99
N TYR A 6 8.20 -17.97 5.86
CA TYR A 6 9.20 -17.06 6.45
C TYR A 6 9.28 -17.20 7.96
N TYR A 7 9.93 -18.28 8.42
CA TYR A 7 10.25 -18.47 9.82
C TYR A 7 11.46 -19.40 9.97
N LYS A 8 12.10 -19.34 11.13
CA LYS A 8 13.09 -20.33 11.55
C LYS A 8 12.60 -21.07 12.79
N LYS A 9 12.93 -22.36 12.87
CA LYS A 9 12.71 -23.17 14.07
C LYS A 9 13.72 -22.78 15.14
N LEU A 10 13.30 -22.84 16.40
CA LEU A 10 14.11 -22.61 17.59
C LEU A 10 13.95 -23.81 18.55
N ASP A 11 14.73 -23.82 19.63
CA ASP A 11 14.64 -24.83 20.67
C ASP A 11 13.26 -24.88 21.34
N GLY A 12 12.89 -26.07 21.84
CA GLY A 12 11.61 -26.27 22.52
C GLY A 12 10.39 -26.10 21.62
N LYS A 13 10.52 -26.40 20.32
CA LYS A 13 9.46 -26.22 19.29
C LYS A 13 9.00 -24.75 19.13
N ASN A 14 9.76 -23.78 19.65
CA ASN A 14 9.50 -22.38 19.37
C ASN A 14 9.82 -22.07 17.89
N ILE A 15 9.27 -20.97 17.38
CA ILE A 15 9.65 -20.41 16.07
C ILE A 15 9.98 -18.93 16.21
N GLN A 16 10.79 -18.40 15.28
CA GLN A 16 10.91 -16.97 15.06
C GLN A 16 10.37 -16.61 13.68
N CYS A 17 9.35 -15.76 13.64
CA CYS A 17 8.78 -15.22 12.42
C CYS A 17 9.79 -14.27 11.74
N GLN A 18 10.00 -14.43 10.43
CA GLN A 18 10.90 -13.60 9.62
C GLN A 18 10.16 -12.78 8.56
N LEU A 19 8.85 -12.60 8.73
CA LEU A 19 8.00 -11.94 7.74
C LEU A 19 8.02 -10.41 7.84
N CYS A 20 7.91 -9.89 9.05
CA CYS A 20 7.87 -8.44 9.31
C CYS A 20 8.80 -8.09 10.47
N PRO A 21 9.17 -6.81 10.64
CA PRO A 21 10.15 -6.40 11.64
C PRO A 21 9.75 -6.72 13.10
N LYS A 22 8.47 -7.03 13.38
CA LYS A 22 8.04 -7.55 14.69
C LYS A 22 8.83 -8.78 15.15
N SER A 23 9.32 -9.59 14.21
CA SER A 23 10.22 -10.72 14.46
C SER A 23 9.76 -11.64 15.61
N CYS A 24 8.44 -11.88 15.71
CA CYS A 24 7.82 -12.55 16.85
C CYS A 24 8.46 -13.92 17.12
N ILE A 25 8.79 -14.19 18.38
CA ILE A 25 9.07 -15.53 18.88
C ILE A 25 7.74 -16.12 19.35
N VAL A 26 7.37 -17.29 18.84
CA VAL A 26 6.03 -17.88 19.06
C VAL A 26 6.18 -19.30 19.57
N SER A 27 5.65 -19.56 20.76
CA SER A 27 5.62 -20.88 21.38
C SER A 27 4.58 -21.81 20.74
N PRO A 28 4.72 -23.13 20.89
CA PRO A 28 3.70 -24.08 20.41
C PRO A 28 2.30 -23.71 20.94
N GLY A 29 1.30 -23.78 20.06
CA GLY A 29 -0.09 -23.40 20.36
C GLY A 29 -0.34 -21.89 20.38
N GLN A 30 0.68 -21.04 20.22
CA GLN A 30 0.54 -19.59 20.24
C GLN A 30 0.53 -18.97 18.84
N ARG A 31 0.13 -17.70 18.77
CA ARG A 31 0.09 -16.90 17.54
C ARG A 31 1.04 -15.72 17.58
N GLY A 32 1.49 -15.29 16.40
CA GLY A 32 2.24 -14.04 16.26
C GLY A 32 1.37 -12.80 16.48
N TYR A 33 1.99 -11.63 16.56
CA TYR A 33 1.31 -10.34 16.81
C TYR A 33 0.15 -10.05 15.85
N CYS A 34 0.28 -10.45 14.58
CA CYS A 34 -0.77 -10.29 13.58
C CYS A 34 -2.01 -11.18 13.79
N ARG A 35 -1.95 -12.17 14.70
CA ARG A 35 -3.01 -13.13 15.05
C ARG A 35 -3.46 -14.09 13.93
N VAL A 36 -2.86 -13.98 12.74
CA VAL A 36 -3.22 -14.81 11.57
C VAL A 36 -2.25 -15.95 11.31
N ARG A 37 -1.27 -16.14 12.19
CA ARG A 37 -0.27 -17.20 12.07
C ARG A 37 -0.07 -17.88 13.41
N GLU A 38 0.00 -19.19 13.39
CA GLU A 38 0.01 -20.06 14.57
C GLU A 38 1.15 -21.05 14.49
N ASN A 39 1.85 -21.26 15.60
CA ASN A 39 2.85 -22.32 15.72
C ASN A 39 2.17 -23.61 16.19
N ARG A 40 2.18 -24.64 15.35
CA ARG A 40 1.70 -25.99 15.68
C ARG A 40 2.89 -26.92 15.76
N ASP A 41 3.28 -27.27 16.98
CA ASP A 41 4.36 -28.22 17.27
C ASP A 41 5.70 -27.92 16.55
N GLY A 42 6.07 -26.64 16.43
CA GLY A 42 7.31 -26.22 15.78
C GLY A 42 7.17 -25.97 14.27
N VAL A 43 5.96 -26.04 13.74
CA VAL A 43 5.64 -25.70 12.35
C VAL A 43 4.72 -24.49 12.33
N TYR A 44 5.14 -23.41 11.66
CA TYR A 44 4.38 -22.16 11.64
C TYR A 44 3.40 -22.18 10.47
N HIS A 45 2.15 -21.82 10.70
CA HIS A 45 1.08 -21.90 9.70
C HIS A 45 0.37 -20.56 9.55
N THR A 46 0.05 -20.19 8.32
CA THR A 46 -0.92 -19.13 8.05
C THR A 46 -2.34 -19.67 8.15
N LEU A 47 -3.17 -18.93 8.88
CA LEU A 47 -4.58 -19.21 9.10
C LEU A 47 -5.49 -18.55 8.06
N VAL A 48 -4.94 -17.69 7.19
CA VAL A 48 -5.70 -16.82 6.28
C VAL A 48 -5.39 -17.04 4.79
N TYR A 49 -4.68 -18.11 4.44
CA TYR A 49 -4.41 -18.44 3.04
C TYR A 49 -5.73 -18.62 2.26
N GLY A 50 -5.98 -17.73 1.29
CA GLY A 50 -7.19 -17.73 0.46
C GLY A 50 -8.48 -17.39 1.21
N ARG A 51 -8.43 -17.00 2.49
CA ARG A 51 -9.62 -16.66 3.30
C ARG A 51 -9.87 -15.17 3.24
N LEU A 52 -10.62 -14.75 2.23
CA LEU A 52 -10.86 -13.35 1.91
C LEU A 52 -12.10 -12.85 2.67
N CYS A 53 -11.95 -11.81 3.48
CA CYS A 53 -13.07 -11.17 4.17
C CYS A 53 -13.66 -10.01 3.35
N THR A 54 -13.03 -9.65 2.24
CA THR A 54 -13.47 -8.57 1.36
C THR A 54 -12.98 -8.84 -0.06
N ILE A 55 -13.89 -8.67 -1.02
CA ILE A 55 -13.63 -8.77 -2.46
C ILE A 55 -14.46 -7.68 -3.13
N ASN A 56 -13.82 -6.69 -3.74
CA ASN A 56 -14.53 -5.60 -4.43
C ASN A 56 -13.87 -5.31 -5.78
N LEU A 57 -14.68 -4.89 -6.75
CA LEU A 57 -14.17 -4.26 -7.97
C LEU A 57 -14.06 -2.76 -7.71
N ASP A 58 -12.84 -2.25 -7.53
CA ASP A 58 -12.60 -0.84 -7.25
C ASP A 58 -11.78 -0.19 -8.39
N PRO A 59 -11.97 1.11 -8.66
CA PRO A 59 -11.07 1.85 -9.53
C PRO A 59 -9.64 1.87 -8.96
N ILE A 60 -8.64 1.98 -9.84
CA ILE A 60 -7.24 2.14 -9.42
C ILE A 60 -7.05 3.44 -8.63
N GLU A 61 -7.79 4.49 -8.97
CA GLU A 61 -7.74 5.81 -8.34
C GLU A 61 -8.08 5.75 -6.83
N LYS A 62 -8.85 4.76 -6.38
CA LYS A 62 -9.17 4.57 -4.96
C LYS A 62 -7.99 4.03 -4.14
N LYS A 63 -6.99 3.39 -4.77
CA LYS A 63 -5.82 2.79 -4.10
C LYS A 63 -4.72 3.80 -3.75
N PRO A 64 -4.94 5.07 -4.10
CA PRO A 64 -4.31 5.84 -5.19
C PRO A 64 -3.04 5.26 -5.79
N LEU A 65 -3.14 4.84 -7.06
CA LEU A 65 -2.03 4.46 -7.93
C LEU A 65 -2.18 5.22 -9.26
N PHE A 66 -1.99 6.54 -9.23
CA PHE A 66 -2.40 7.43 -10.33
C PHE A 66 -1.56 7.26 -11.61
N HIS A 67 -0.39 6.65 -11.50
CA HIS A 67 0.53 6.40 -12.60
C HIS A 67 0.62 4.91 -12.93
N PHE A 68 -0.41 4.15 -12.62
CA PHE A 68 -0.52 2.74 -12.94
C PHE A 68 -1.89 2.47 -13.55
N LEU A 69 -1.96 2.26 -14.86
CA LEU A 69 -3.21 1.95 -15.57
C LEU A 69 -4.39 2.84 -15.11
N PRO A 70 -4.29 4.17 -15.24
CA PRO A 70 -5.34 5.09 -14.80
C PRO A 70 -6.66 4.85 -15.56
N GLY A 71 -7.78 4.97 -14.86
CA GLY A 71 -9.13 4.76 -15.39
C GLY A 71 -9.53 3.28 -15.48
N THR A 72 -8.73 2.39 -14.90
CA THR A 72 -9.02 0.96 -14.86
C THR A 72 -9.49 0.51 -13.49
N THR A 73 -10.01 -0.71 -13.42
CA THR A 73 -10.41 -1.35 -12.18
C THR A 73 -9.36 -2.34 -11.69
N ALA A 74 -9.48 -2.72 -10.43
CA ALA A 74 -8.79 -3.84 -9.84
C ALA A 74 -9.75 -4.63 -8.94
N VAL A 75 -9.62 -5.96 -8.98
CA VAL A 75 -10.24 -6.82 -7.97
C VAL A 75 -9.43 -6.70 -6.69
N SER A 76 -9.96 -5.92 -5.75
CA SER A 76 -9.39 -5.63 -4.44
C SER A 76 -9.75 -6.72 -3.44
N VAL A 77 -8.76 -7.29 -2.76
CA VAL A 77 -8.96 -8.35 -1.77
C VAL A 77 -8.20 -8.10 -0.48
N ALA A 78 -8.77 -8.58 0.63
CA ALA A 78 -8.16 -8.53 1.96
C ALA A 78 -8.51 -9.77 2.79
N THR A 79 -7.70 -10.02 3.82
CA THR A 79 -7.97 -11.02 4.86
C THR A 79 -8.18 -10.34 6.22
N ALA A 80 -8.48 -11.12 7.25
CA ALA A 80 -8.39 -10.66 8.63
C ALA A 80 -6.94 -10.30 9.00
N GLY A 81 -6.76 -9.41 9.98
CA GLY A 81 -5.50 -9.13 10.68
C GLY A 81 -4.63 -8.03 10.07
N CYS A 82 -3.57 -7.64 10.78
CA CYS A 82 -2.57 -6.67 10.36
C CYS A 82 -1.31 -6.82 11.22
N ASN A 83 -0.14 -6.44 10.74
CA ASN A 83 1.12 -6.51 11.50
C ASN A 83 1.42 -5.24 12.34
N VAL A 84 0.58 -4.21 12.23
CA VAL A 84 0.63 -2.95 13.00
C VAL A 84 -0.77 -2.57 13.49
N GLN A 85 -0.87 -1.61 14.42
CA GLN A 85 -2.11 -1.21 15.07
C GLN A 85 -2.31 0.32 15.02
N CYS A 86 -2.42 0.85 13.80
CA CYS A 86 -2.67 2.28 13.59
C CYS A 86 -3.93 2.74 14.34
N LYS A 87 -3.79 3.72 15.25
CA LYS A 87 -4.91 4.31 16.00
C LYS A 87 -5.95 5.00 15.12
N PHE A 88 -5.58 5.37 13.89
CA PHE A 88 -6.42 5.99 12.86
C PHE A 88 -6.91 5.01 11.77
N CYS A 89 -6.78 3.69 11.97
CA CYS A 89 -7.08 2.71 10.92
C CYS A 89 -8.53 2.79 10.43
N GLN A 90 -8.73 3.06 9.14
CA GLN A 90 -10.06 3.15 8.53
C GLN A 90 -10.73 1.77 8.36
N ASN A 91 -9.93 0.72 8.19
CA ASN A 91 -10.38 -0.67 8.03
C ASN A 91 -10.11 -1.50 9.29
N TRP A 92 -10.21 -0.88 10.47
CA TRP A 92 -9.88 -1.52 11.75
C TRP A 92 -10.72 -2.77 12.01
N ASN A 93 -11.96 -2.82 11.50
CA ASN A 93 -12.88 -3.93 11.62
C ASN A 93 -12.41 -5.22 10.92
N ILE A 94 -11.51 -5.13 9.93
CA ILE A 94 -10.86 -6.30 9.32
C ILE A 94 -9.39 -6.42 9.74
N ALA A 95 -8.72 -5.30 10.01
CA ALA A 95 -7.30 -5.26 10.35
C ALA A 95 -7.02 -5.64 11.81
N GLN A 96 -7.95 -5.37 12.73
CA GLN A 96 -7.78 -5.53 14.17
C GLN A 96 -8.58 -6.71 14.77
N VAL A 97 -9.00 -7.65 13.94
CA VAL A 97 -9.75 -8.87 14.36
C VAL A 97 -8.93 -10.15 14.18
N LYS A 98 -9.34 -11.23 14.85
CA LYS A 98 -8.77 -12.57 14.58
C LYS A 98 -9.47 -13.20 13.37
N PRO A 99 -8.81 -14.13 12.64
CA PRO A 99 -9.42 -14.82 11.50
C PRO A 99 -10.71 -15.59 11.79
N GLU A 100 -10.95 -15.99 13.04
CA GLU A 100 -12.16 -16.68 13.49
C GLU A 100 -13.31 -15.72 13.81
N ASP A 101 -13.04 -14.44 14.05
CA ASP A 101 -14.03 -13.45 14.50
C ASP A 101 -14.73 -12.76 13.31
N ILE A 102 -14.41 -13.13 12.07
CA ILE A 102 -14.95 -12.49 10.86
C ILE A 102 -15.26 -13.53 9.78
N PRO A 103 -16.40 -13.40 9.07
CA PRO A 103 -16.69 -14.26 7.93
C PRO A 103 -15.65 -14.08 6.82
N PHE A 104 -15.45 -15.15 6.05
CA PHE A 104 -14.56 -15.16 4.90
C PHE A 104 -15.13 -16.07 3.82
N GLU A 105 -14.80 -15.75 2.58
CA GLU A 105 -14.93 -16.65 1.44
C GLU A 105 -13.56 -17.27 1.16
N TYR A 106 -13.53 -18.57 0.86
CA TYR A 106 -12.31 -19.19 0.37
C TYR A 106 -12.23 -19.09 -1.14
N LEU A 107 -11.17 -18.45 -1.64
CA LEU A 107 -10.80 -18.44 -3.06
C LEU A 107 -9.39 -18.98 -3.21
N SER A 108 -9.21 -19.92 -4.14
CA SER A 108 -7.88 -20.35 -4.56
C SER A 108 -7.23 -19.27 -5.44
N PRO A 109 -5.89 -19.30 -5.60
CA PRO A 109 -5.19 -18.45 -6.57
C PRO A 109 -5.83 -18.47 -7.98
N GLU A 110 -6.17 -19.66 -8.49
CA GLU A 110 -6.79 -19.85 -9.80
C GLU A 110 -8.18 -19.22 -9.88
N ALA A 111 -8.97 -19.36 -8.81
CA ALA A 111 -10.31 -18.81 -8.75
C ALA A 111 -10.27 -17.28 -8.74
N LEU A 112 -9.37 -16.66 -7.96
CA LEU A 112 -9.22 -15.21 -7.91
C LEU A 112 -8.72 -14.63 -9.25
N VAL A 113 -7.77 -15.30 -9.92
CA VAL A 113 -7.31 -14.87 -11.26
C VAL A 113 -8.42 -15.01 -12.29
N SER A 114 -9.22 -16.08 -12.23
CA SER A 114 -10.34 -16.30 -13.14
C SER A 114 -11.47 -15.27 -12.92
N LEU A 115 -11.80 -14.99 -11.67
CA LEU A 115 -12.74 -13.92 -11.29
C LEU A 115 -12.27 -12.57 -11.84
N THR A 116 -10.99 -12.26 -11.71
CA THR A 116 -10.43 -10.98 -12.19
C THR A 116 -10.59 -10.82 -13.70
N LYS A 117 -10.36 -11.90 -14.46
CA LYS A 117 -10.61 -11.92 -15.91
C LYS A 117 -12.09 -11.82 -16.26
N SER A 118 -12.97 -12.52 -15.54
CA SER A 118 -14.42 -12.45 -15.81
C SER A 118 -15.00 -11.06 -15.52
N GLN A 119 -14.40 -10.32 -14.58
CA GLN A 119 -14.70 -8.92 -14.30
C GLN A 119 -14.08 -7.94 -15.30
N GLN A 120 -13.39 -8.44 -16.35
CA GLN A 120 -12.66 -7.63 -17.34
C GLN A 120 -11.67 -6.64 -16.71
N SER A 121 -11.17 -6.97 -15.52
CA SER A 121 -10.24 -6.14 -14.77
C SER A 121 -8.80 -6.55 -15.10
N PRO A 122 -7.90 -5.60 -15.43
CA PRO A 122 -6.51 -5.94 -15.73
C PRO A 122 -5.69 -6.27 -14.48
N THR A 123 -6.22 -6.00 -13.28
CA THR A 123 -5.44 -5.95 -12.05
C THR A 123 -6.11 -6.69 -10.89
N ILE A 124 -5.30 -7.39 -10.09
CA ILE A 124 -5.61 -7.82 -8.71
C ILE A 124 -4.90 -6.87 -7.75
N ALA A 125 -5.61 -6.39 -6.73
CA ALA A 125 -5.03 -5.55 -5.69
C ALA A 125 -5.17 -6.19 -4.32
N PHE A 126 -4.04 -6.41 -3.65
CA PHE A 126 -4.02 -6.83 -2.26
C PHE A 126 -3.98 -5.57 -1.38
N THR A 127 -5.02 -5.32 -0.57
CA THR A 127 -5.27 -3.99 0.03
C THR A 127 -6.14 -4.05 1.31
N TYR A 128 -6.72 -2.91 1.70
CA TYR A 128 -7.57 -2.61 2.87
C TYR A 128 -6.91 -2.76 4.24
N ASN A 129 -6.29 -3.90 4.54
CA ASN A 129 -5.54 -4.13 5.77
C ASN A 129 -4.03 -4.06 5.50
N GLU A 130 -3.27 -5.09 5.90
CA GLU A 130 -1.86 -5.22 5.51
C GLU A 130 -1.63 -6.52 4.72
N PRO A 131 -1.28 -6.45 3.43
CA PRO A 131 -1.11 -7.67 2.63
C PRO A 131 0.09 -8.53 3.01
N THR A 132 1.12 -7.97 3.67
CA THR A 132 2.30 -8.72 4.12
C THR A 132 1.91 -9.94 4.95
N ILE A 133 0.86 -9.86 5.77
CA ILE A 133 0.48 -10.95 6.67
C ILE A 133 -0.06 -12.20 5.96
N PHE A 134 -0.47 -12.11 4.69
CA PHE A 134 -0.93 -13.25 3.87
C PHE A 134 -0.10 -13.44 2.59
N ILE A 135 1.20 -13.09 2.65
CA ILE A 135 2.17 -13.15 1.55
C ILE A 135 2.17 -14.46 0.74
N GLU A 136 1.97 -15.64 1.37
CA GLU A 136 2.02 -16.91 0.65
C GLU A 136 0.91 -16.99 -0.41
N TYR A 137 -0.28 -16.45 -0.09
CA TYR A 137 -1.39 -16.38 -1.02
C TYR A 137 -1.11 -15.38 -2.15
N ILE A 138 -0.49 -14.24 -1.81
CA ILE A 138 -0.10 -13.20 -2.78
C ILE A 138 0.92 -13.76 -3.77
N LEU A 139 1.97 -14.44 -3.31
CA LEU A 139 3.02 -14.97 -4.18
C LEU A 139 2.46 -15.98 -5.18
N ASP A 140 1.63 -16.91 -4.72
CA ASP A 140 1.01 -17.92 -5.59
C ASP A 140 0.05 -17.28 -6.60
N THR A 141 -0.81 -16.36 -6.12
CA THR A 141 -1.79 -15.67 -6.96
C THR A 141 -1.12 -14.76 -7.98
N ALA A 142 -0.15 -13.95 -7.58
CA ALA A 142 0.51 -12.99 -8.45
C ALA A 142 1.39 -13.66 -9.50
N ALA A 143 2.07 -14.76 -9.15
CA ALA A 143 2.82 -15.56 -10.11
C ALA A 143 1.89 -16.13 -11.20
N LEU A 144 0.75 -16.69 -10.80
CA LEU A 144 -0.26 -17.21 -11.73
C LEU A 144 -0.93 -16.10 -12.55
N ALA A 145 -1.26 -14.96 -11.93
CA ALA A 145 -1.84 -13.79 -12.58
C ALA A 145 -0.95 -13.30 -13.72
N LYS A 146 0.36 -13.18 -13.46
CA LYS A 146 1.36 -12.75 -14.44
C LYS A 146 1.40 -13.68 -15.65
N GLN A 147 1.39 -15.00 -15.46
CA GLN A 147 1.32 -15.97 -16.57
C GLN A 147 0.05 -15.81 -17.43
N ARG A 148 -1.01 -15.24 -16.85
CA ARG A 148 -2.29 -15.04 -17.51
C ARG A 148 -2.51 -13.61 -17.98
N GLY A 149 -1.49 -12.75 -17.95
CA GLY A 149 -1.58 -11.35 -18.41
C GLY A 149 -2.39 -10.44 -17.47
N VAL A 150 -2.50 -10.80 -16.18
CA VAL A 150 -3.16 -10.01 -15.15
C VAL A 150 -2.10 -9.41 -14.23
N HIS A 151 -2.16 -8.10 -14.01
CA HIS A 151 -1.27 -7.41 -13.10
C HIS A 151 -1.62 -7.66 -11.64
N SER A 152 -0.63 -7.57 -10.77
CA SER A 152 -0.81 -7.65 -9.32
C SER A 152 -0.18 -6.44 -8.64
N VAL A 153 -0.93 -5.79 -7.77
CA VAL A 153 -0.48 -4.62 -7.01
C VAL A 153 -0.69 -4.82 -5.51
N MET A 154 0.16 -4.18 -4.71
CA MET A 154 0.09 -4.25 -3.25
C MET A 154 -0.03 -2.86 -2.65
N ILE A 155 -1.02 -2.66 -1.78
CA ILE A 155 -1.25 -1.45 -1.01
C ILE A 155 -0.92 -1.80 0.43
N SER A 156 0.16 -1.26 0.97
CA SER A 156 0.76 -1.75 2.22
C SER A 156 1.31 -0.61 3.08
N ASN A 157 1.42 -0.86 4.38
CA ASN A 157 2.13 -0.01 5.33
C ASN A 157 3.67 -0.10 5.21
N GLY A 158 4.19 -0.98 4.36
CA GLY A 158 5.63 -1.16 4.12
C GLY A 158 6.42 -1.78 5.28
N PHE A 159 5.75 -2.37 6.27
CA PHE A 159 6.39 -2.95 7.45
C PHE A 159 6.73 -4.43 7.23
N ILE A 160 7.75 -4.69 6.40
CA ILE A 160 8.11 -6.03 5.91
C ILE A 160 9.63 -6.27 6.03
N GLN A 161 10.04 -7.52 6.19
CA GLN A 161 11.46 -7.90 6.17
C GLN A 161 12.02 -7.97 4.75
N LYS A 162 13.35 -7.86 4.62
CA LYS A 162 14.05 -7.81 3.32
C LYS A 162 13.70 -8.97 2.40
N GLN A 163 13.89 -10.22 2.83
CA GLN A 163 13.71 -11.37 1.94
C GLN A 163 12.26 -11.53 1.43
N PRO A 164 11.23 -11.49 2.30
CA PRO A 164 9.84 -11.50 1.85
C PRO A 164 9.50 -10.37 0.85
N LEU A 165 10.06 -9.18 1.04
CA LEU A 165 9.88 -8.06 0.10
C LEU A 165 10.49 -8.35 -1.27
N LEU A 166 11.71 -8.89 -1.31
CA LEU A 166 12.37 -9.23 -2.58
C LEU A 166 11.59 -10.28 -3.36
N ASP A 167 10.98 -11.25 -2.67
CA ASP A 167 10.15 -12.26 -3.32
C ASP A 167 8.84 -11.68 -3.87
N LEU A 168 8.23 -10.73 -3.15
CA LEU A 168 7.08 -9.97 -3.68
C LEU A 168 7.45 -9.14 -4.92
N CYS A 169 8.63 -8.50 -4.93
CA CYS A 169 9.06 -7.66 -6.05
C CYS A 169 9.21 -8.44 -7.37
N LYS A 170 9.42 -9.77 -7.32
CA LYS A 170 9.49 -10.62 -8.52
C LYS A 170 8.15 -10.79 -9.23
N VAL A 171 7.04 -10.62 -8.50
CA VAL A 171 5.68 -10.96 -8.98
C VAL A 171 4.73 -9.76 -9.06
N LEU A 172 5.03 -8.66 -8.36
CA LEU A 172 4.19 -7.46 -8.37
C LEU A 172 4.55 -6.53 -9.54
N SER A 173 3.52 -5.88 -10.10
CA SER A 173 3.69 -4.83 -11.12
C SER A 173 3.84 -3.44 -10.50
N ALA A 174 3.16 -3.20 -9.38
CA ALA A 174 3.25 -1.94 -8.64
C ALA A 174 3.05 -2.15 -7.14
N TYR A 175 3.56 -1.18 -6.39
CA TYR A 175 3.50 -1.12 -4.95
C TYR A 175 3.08 0.29 -4.55
N LYS A 176 2.15 0.39 -3.62
CA LYS A 176 1.83 1.65 -2.96
C LYS A 176 2.13 1.52 -1.48
N VAL A 177 2.99 2.39 -0.98
CA VAL A 177 3.38 2.41 0.43
C VAL A 177 2.67 3.56 1.12
N ASP A 178 1.92 3.25 2.17
CA ASP A 178 1.44 4.26 3.08
C ASP A 178 2.53 4.68 4.08
N PHE A 179 3.30 5.70 3.72
CA PHE A 179 4.30 6.29 4.59
C PHE A 179 3.64 7.23 5.60
N LYS A 180 3.52 6.77 6.85
CA LYS A 180 2.56 7.34 7.81
C LYS A 180 3.01 8.68 8.41
N ALA A 181 4.31 8.87 8.64
CA ALA A 181 4.89 10.12 9.11
C ALA A 181 6.42 10.06 8.98
N PHE A 182 7.09 11.20 8.88
CA PHE A 182 8.55 11.25 9.05
C PHE A 182 8.93 11.39 10.53
N SER A 183 8.50 10.44 11.36
CA SER A 183 8.70 10.49 12.81
C SER A 183 8.68 9.10 13.46
N GLU A 184 9.79 8.69 14.08
CA GLU A 184 9.84 7.43 14.86
C GLU A 184 8.86 7.45 16.03
N LYS A 185 8.66 8.62 16.67
CA LYS A 185 7.67 8.78 17.75
C LYS A 185 6.25 8.48 17.26
N PHE A 186 5.87 9.00 16.09
CA PHE A 186 4.55 8.70 15.50
C PHE A 186 4.42 7.20 15.21
N TYR A 187 5.46 6.58 14.67
CA TYR A 187 5.44 5.14 14.40
C TYR A 187 5.30 4.29 15.67
N SER A 188 6.03 4.61 16.75
CA SER A 188 5.95 3.87 17.99
C SER A 188 4.60 4.07 18.70
N GLU A 189 4.15 5.32 18.85
CA GLU A 189 2.99 5.67 19.68
C GLU A 189 1.64 5.55 18.95
N VAL A 190 1.60 5.77 17.63
CA VAL A 190 0.36 5.85 16.85
C VAL A 190 0.18 4.65 15.92
N VAL A 191 1.27 4.10 15.37
CA VAL A 191 1.23 2.96 14.43
C VAL A 191 1.48 1.63 15.16
N SER A 192 2.19 1.64 16.28
CA SER A 192 2.79 0.45 16.89
C SER A 192 3.77 -0.25 15.94
N GLY A 193 4.64 0.53 15.29
CA GLY A 193 5.69 0.08 14.38
C GLY A 193 6.97 0.89 14.56
N SER A 194 7.84 0.86 13.55
CA SER A 194 9.03 1.72 13.45
C SER A 194 9.17 2.24 12.03
N MET A 195 9.74 3.44 11.88
CA MET A 195 9.82 4.15 10.60
C MET A 195 10.91 3.56 9.70
N LYS A 196 12.10 3.29 10.26
CA LYS A 196 13.26 2.83 9.48
C LYS A 196 12.98 1.65 8.54
N PRO A 197 12.29 0.56 8.96
CA PRO A 197 11.97 -0.54 8.05
C PRO A 197 11.06 -0.14 6.87
N VAL A 198 10.19 0.86 7.05
CA VAL A 198 9.31 1.36 5.98
C VAL A 198 10.13 2.17 4.96
N LEU A 199 11.07 3.00 5.44
CA LEU A 199 12.01 3.71 4.56
C LEU A 199 12.84 2.72 3.72
N ASP A 200 13.39 1.70 4.36
CA ASP A 200 14.18 0.66 3.68
C ASP A 200 13.35 -0.12 2.67
N THR A 201 12.07 -0.35 2.97
CA THR A 201 11.14 -1.00 2.05
C THR A 201 10.95 -0.17 0.79
N MET A 202 10.68 1.14 0.92
CA MET A 202 10.49 2.02 -0.24
C MET A 202 11.73 2.09 -1.13
N VAL A 203 12.93 2.21 -0.54
CA VAL A 203 14.19 2.21 -1.30
C VAL A 203 14.35 0.89 -2.05
N ARG A 204 14.16 -0.25 -1.39
CA ARG A 204 14.30 -1.57 -2.02
C ARG A 204 13.30 -1.79 -3.14
N ILE A 205 12.06 -1.34 -3.00
CA ILE A 205 11.06 -1.43 -4.08
C ILE A 205 11.56 -0.71 -5.33
N LYS A 206 12.08 0.51 -5.17
CA LYS A 206 12.65 1.30 -6.28
C LYS A 206 13.88 0.61 -6.89
N GLU A 207 14.78 0.08 -6.06
CA GLU A 207 15.97 -0.68 -6.52
C GLU A 207 15.60 -1.94 -7.32
N GLN A 208 14.46 -2.58 -7.00
CA GLN A 208 13.96 -3.74 -7.75
C GLN A 208 13.20 -3.36 -9.04
N GLY A 209 13.03 -2.07 -9.33
CA GLY A 209 12.35 -1.59 -10.53
C GLY A 209 10.83 -1.79 -10.52
N VAL A 210 10.23 -2.07 -9.37
CA VAL A 210 8.76 -2.16 -9.22
C VAL A 210 8.21 -0.73 -9.14
N TRP A 211 7.09 -0.46 -9.83
CA TRP A 211 6.46 0.86 -9.79
C TRP A 211 6.05 1.21 -8.34
N LEU A 212 6.42 2.39 -7.87
CA LEU A 212 6.19 2.82 -6.49
C LEU A 212 5.43 4.16 -6.45
N GLU A 213 4.37 4.20 -5.67
CA GLU A 213 3.72 5.45 -5.25
C GLU A 213 3.61 5.50 -3.72
N ILE A 214 3.62 6.72 -3.16
CA ILE A 214 3.62 6.94 -1.72
C ILE A 214 2.37 7.69 -1.32
N VAL A 215 1.74 7.27 -0.23
CA VAL A 215 0.65 8.03 0.38
C VAL A 215 1.00 8.41 1.80
N ASN A 216 0.78 9.67 2.12
CA ASN A 216 0.78 10.18 3.47
C ASN A 216 -0.64 10.64 3.84
N LEU A 217 -1.26 9.96 4.81
CA LEU A 217 -2.50 10.43 5.42
C LEU A 217 -2.13 11.53 6.41
N VAL A 218 -2.47 12.77 6.10
CA VAL A 218 -2.13 13.93 6.93
C VAL A 218 -3.16 14.01 8.04
N ILE A 219 -2.73 13.94 9.30
CA ILE A 219 -3.54 13.91 10.51
C ILE A 219 -3.23 15.18 11.32
N PRO A 220 -4.23 16.02 11.64
CA PRO A 220 -4.01 17.27 12.36
C PRO A 220 -3.30 17.06 13.69
N THR A 221 -2.33 17.91 14.01
CA THR A 221 -1.49 17.90 15.23
C THR A 221 -0.54 16.72 15.38
N GLN A 222 -0.51 15.78 14.42
CA GLN A 222 0.23 14.53 14.55
C GLN A 222 1.37 14.39 13.53
N ASN A 223 1.11 14.73 12.27
CA ASN A 223 2.11 14.67 11.20
C ASN A 223 1.94 15.79 10.14
N ASP A 224 1.18 16.84 10.48
CA ASP A 224 0.82 17.93 9.57
C ASP A 224 1.68 19.20 9.74
N ASP A 225 2.71 19.14 10.59
CA ASP A 225 3.63 20.26 10.74
C ASP A 225 4.52 20.43 9.49
N ARG A 226 4.85 21.68 9.20
CA ARG A 226 5.59 22.04 7.97
C ARG A 226 6.99 21.43 7.92
N ASN A 227 7.63 21.16 9.06
CA ASN A 227 8.98 20.62 9.09
C ASN A 227 8.95 19.13 8.74
N SER A 228 8.08 18.34 9.37
CA SER A 228 7.89 16.92 9.05
C SER A 228 7.52 16.72 7.57
N LEU A 229 6.62 17.54 7.02
CA LEU A 229 6.24 17.49 5.60
C LEU A 229 7.43 17.81 4.68
N ARG A 230 8.28 18.76 5.05
CA ARG A 230 9.49 19.12 4.29
C ARG A 230 10.54 18.02 4.35
N GLU A 231 10.75 17.42 5.52
CA GLU A 231 11.68 16.30 5.71
C GLU A 231 11.24 15.07 4.91
N LEU A 232 9.96 14.70 4.99
CA LEU A 232 9.36 13.67 4.14
C LEU A 232 9.64 13.94 2.66
N SER A 233 9.33 15.15 2.20
CA SER A 233 9.44 15.50 0.78
C SER A 233 10.89 15.47 0.28
N ARG A 234 11.82 16.04 1.06
CA ARG A 234 13.26 15.98 0.77
C ARG A 234 13.79 14.55 0.78
N TRP A 235 13.33 13.73 1.73
CA TRP A 235 13.74 12.34 1.80
C TRP A 235 13.29 11.57 0.55
N VAL A 236 12.04 11.77 0.09
CA VAL A 236 11.54 11.15 -1.15
C VAL A 236 12.41 11.56 -2.33
N VAL A 237 12.68 12.85 -2.52
CA VAL A 237 13.51 13.34 -3.63
C VAL A 237 14.91 12.72 -3.60
N ASN A 238 15.55 12.69 -2.43
CA ASN A 238 16.93 12.23 -2.27
C ASN A 238 17.09 10.70 -2.41
N ASN A 239 16.07 9.93 -2.05
CA ASN A 239 16.19 8.47 -1.95
C ASN A 239 15.38 7.71 -3.00
N LEU A 240 14.31 8.31 -3.52
CA LEU A 240 13.37 7.67 -4.46
C LEU A 240 13.29 8.42 -5.80
N GLY A 241 13.85 9.63 -5.89
CA GLY A 241 13.86 10.46 -7.07
C GLY A 241 12.66 11.42 -7.14
N THR A 242 12.83 12.49 -7.92
CA THR A 242 11.81 13.54 -8.14
C THR A 242 10.57 13.03 -8.86
N ASP A 243 10.67 11.87 -9.51
CA ASP A 243 9.67 11.27 -10.36
C ASP A 243 8.69 10.32 -9.62
N THR A 244 8.94 10.07 -8.33
CA THR A 244 8.10 9.19 -7.49
C THR A 244 6.84 9.94 -7.02
N PRO A 245 5.63 9.49 -7.37
CA PRO A 245 4.40 10.17 -6.96
C PRO A 245 4.16 10.13 -5.45
N VAL A 246 3.73 11.26 -4.90
CA VAL A 246 3.35 11.41 -3.49
C VAL A 246 1.94 11.97 -3.38
N HIS A 247 1.10 11.28 -2.62
CA HIS A 247 -0.26 11.70 -2.34
C HIS A 247 -0.42 12.12 -0.88
N PHE A 248 -0.91 13.32 -0.65
CA PHE A 248 -1.34 13.80 0.66
C PHE A 248 -2.85 13.67 0.78
N THR A 249 -3.31 12.82 1.69
CA THR A 249 -4.74 12.50 1.80
C THR A 249 -5.32 13.04 3.09
N ARG A 250 -6.59 13.46 3.04
CA ARG A 250 -7.34 13.92 4.21
C ARG A 250 -7.58 12.76 5.19
N PHE A 251 -7.26 13.00 6.45
CA PHE A 251 -7.74 12.20 7.56
C PHE A 251 -9.20 12.54 7.88
N TYR A 252 -9.93 11.51 8.29
CA TYR A 252 -11.23 11.63 8.95
C TYR A 252 -11.15 10.87 10.29
N PRO A 253 -11.78 11.37 11.37
CA PRO A 253 -11.81 10.67 12.64
C PRO A 253 -12.35 9.24 12.48
N HIS A 254 -11.53 8.27 12.86
CA HIS A 254 -11.80 6.84 12.77
C HIS A 254 -11.11 6.09 13.92
N TYR A 255 -11.66 4.91 14.24
CA TYR A 255 -11.12 3.96 15.21
C TYR A 255 -10.87 4.58 16.58
N GLN A 256 -9.62 4.80 16.97
CA GLN A 256 -9.24 5.34 18.29
C GLN A 256 -8.94 6.84 18.25
N MET A 257 -8.92 7.47 17.08
CA MET A 257 -8.60 8.89 16.90
C MET A 257 -9.85 9.70 16.54
N ASN A 258 -10.91 9.57 17.34
CA ASN A 258 -12.17 10.29 17.10
C ASN A 258 -12.17 11.71 17.68
N ASN A 259 -11.11 12.11 18.38
CA ASN A 259 -10.96 13.40 19.06
C ASN A 259 -10.33 14.49 18.18
N LEU A 260 -10.01 14.19 16.91
CA LEU A 260 -9.41 15.13 15.96
C LEU A 260 -10.37 15.41 14.81
N PRO A 261 -10.42 16.65 14.29
CA PRO A 261 -11.26 16.97 13.13
C PRO A 261 -10.69 16.35 11.85
N PRO A 262 -11.49 16.27 10.77
CA PRO A 262 -10.94 16.00 9.45
C PRO A 262 -9.88 17.02 9.06
N THR A 263 -8.87 16.59 8.30
CA THR A 263 -7.78 17.49 7.87
C THR A 263 -8.31 18.61 6.99
N PRO A 264 -8.08 19.88 7.34
CA PRO A 264 -8.48 21.00 6.50
C PRO A 264 -7.86 20.91 5.10
N THR A 265 -8.61 21.24 4.04
CA THR A 265 -8.07 21.24 2.66
C THR A 265 -6.80 22.08 2.58
N ARG A 266 -6.77 23.25 3.22
CA ARG A 266 -5.62 24.15 3.25
C ARG A 266 -4.34 23.50 3.80
N THR A 267 -4.46 22.56 4.74
CA THR A 267 -3.31 21.81 5.27
C THR A 267 -2.73 20.88 4.20
N LEU A 268 -3.59 20.22 3.41
CA LEU A 268 -3.15 19.40 2.28
C LEU A 268 -2.55 20.23 1.15
N GLU A 269 -3.11 21.41 0.87
CA GLU A 269 -2.53 22.35 -0.10
C GLU A 269 -1.15 22.83 0.35
N THR A 270 -0.98 23.06 1.66
CA THR A 270 0.33 23.38 2.23
C THR A 270 1.33 22.23 2.03
N ALA A 271 0.91 20.98 2.28
CA ALA A 271 1.74 19.80 2.02
C ALA A 271 2.10 19.67 0.53
N TYR A 272 1.13 19.94 -0.36
CA TYR A 272 1.33 19.96 -1.79
C TYR A 272 2.41 20.96 -2.19
N GLU A 273 2.32 22.22 -1.75
CA GLU A 273 3.32 23.24 -2.11
C GLU A 273 4.70 22.89 -1.55
N ILE A 274 4.80 22.44 -0.29
CA ILE A 274 6.07 22.02 0.30
C ILE A 274 6.74 20.90 -0.51
N ALA A 275 5.96 19.92 -0.96
CA ALA A 275 6.46 18.81 -1.76
C ALA A 275 6.91 19.25 -3.17
N ARG A 276 6.17 20.18 -3.78
CA ARG A 276 6.55 20.80 -5.06
C ARG A 276 7.83 21.61 -4.93
N GLU A 277 7.94 22.45 -3.91
CA GLU A 277 9.16 23.23 -3.58
C GLU A 277 10.37 22.33 -3.33
N ALA A 278 10.17 21.16 -2.71
CA ALA A 278 11.23 20.18 -2.51
C ALA A 278 11.69 19.49 -3.81
N GLY A 279 10.90 19.56 -4.89
CA GLY A 279 11.25 19.03 -6.21
C GLY A 279 10.45 17.79 -6.65
N ILE A 280 9.40 17.39 -5.92
CA ILE A 280 8.55 16.26 -6.34
C ILE A 280 7.71 16.67 -7.56
N GLN A 281 7.85 15.92 -8.65
CA GLN A 281 7.19 16.23 -9.93
C GLN A 281 5.70 15.88 -9.95
N TYR A 282 5.29 14.88 -9.17
CA TYR A 282 3.91 14.40 -9.13
C TYR A 282 3.43 14.39 -7.69
N VAL A 283 2.72 15.46 -7.33
CA VAL A 283 2.14 15.62 -6.01
C VAL A 283 0.63 15.66 -6.17
N TYR A 284 -0.08 14.93 -5.31
CA TYR A 284 -1.53 14.84 -5.36
C TYR A 284 -2.12 15.15 -4.00
N ILE A 285 -3.32 15.73 -3.99
CA ILE A 285 -4.17 15.71 -2.80
C ILE A 285 -5.39 14.84 -3.04
N GLY A 286 -5.78 14.08 -2.02
CA GLY A 286 -6.88 13.13 -2.13
C GLY A 286 -7.77 13.09 -0.90
N ASN A 287 -8.87 12.34 -1.03
CA ASN A 287 -9.90 12.23 0.01
C ASN A 287 -10.57 13.58 0.36
N VAL A 288 -10.65 14.45 -0.63
CA VAL A 288 -11.32 15.75 -0.60
C VAL A 288 -12.22 15.88 -1.84
N PRO A 289 -13.16 16.83 -1.89
CA PRO A 289 -13.93 17.08 -3.11
C PRO A 289 -13.03 17.30 -4.35
N PRO A 290 -13.52 16.93 -5.55
CA PRO A 290 -12.74 17.04 -6.79
C PRO A 290 -12.08 18.41 -6.95
N ASN A 291 -10.82 18.41 -7.35
CA ASN A 291 -10.02 19.63 -7.45
C ASN A 291 -8.81 19.43 -8.36
N LYS A 292 -8.23 20.53 -8.85
CA LYS A 292 -7.13 20.50 -9.82
C LYS A 292 -5.88 19.76 -9.34
N LYS A 293 -5.64 19.64 -8.02
CA LYS A 293 -4.46 18.96 -7.46
C LYS A 293 -4.64 17.43 -7.40
N GLU A 294 -5.70 16.86 -7.96
CA GLU A 294 -5.85 15.41 -8.21
C GLU A 294 -5.51 15.02 -9.68
N ASN A 295 -5.28 16.02 -10.54
CA ASN A 295 -4.94 15.85 -11.94
C ASN A 295 -3.44 15.66 -12.15
N THR A 296 -3.08 14.93 -13.21
CA THR A 296 -1.68 14.77 -13.63
C THR A 296 -1.33 15.82 -14.68
N TYR A 297 -0.28 16.60 -14.42
CA TYR A 297 0.27 17.60 -15.34
C TYR A 297 1.66 17.18 -15.82
N CYS A 298 2.00 17.57 -17.05
CA CYS A 298 3.37 17.40 -17.56
C CYS A 298 4.32 18.30 -16.77
N PRO A 299 5.38 17.78 -16.13
CA PRO A 299 6.30 18.61 -15.35
C PRO A 299 7.18 19.51 -16.24
N TYR A 300 7.22 19.27 -17.55
CA TYR A 300 8.07 20.00 -18.50
C TYR A 300 7.34 21.14 -19.21
N CYS A 301 6.09 20.94 -19.62
CA CYS A 301 5.32 21.94 -20.38
C CYS A 301 4.04 22.40 -19.68
N GLY A 302 3.73 21.86 -18.49
CA GLY A 302 2.55 22.25 -17.70
C GLY A 302 1.20 21.78 -18.24
N SER A 303 1.15 21.10 -19.38
CA SER A 303 -0.11 20.63 -19.97
C SER A 303 -0.82 19.61 -19.07
N LEU A 304 -2.14 19.74 -18.95
CA LEU A 304 -2.99 18.74 -18.30
C LEU A 304 -2.96 17.43 -19.10
N LEU A 305 -2.48 16.36 -18.48
CA LEU A 305 -2.34 15.04 -19.10
C LEU A 305 -3.45 14.09 -18.69
N ILE A 306 -3.76 14.04 -17.40
CA ILE A 306 -4.86 13.21 -16.90
C ILE A 306 -5.76 14.08 -16.05
N GLU A 307 -7.00 14.21 -16.49
CA GLU A 307 -8.07 14.86 -15.74
C GLU A 307 -8.86 13.83 -14.95
N ARG A 308 -9.07 14.11 -13.68
CA ARG A 308 -9.80 13.27 -12.74
C ARG A 308 -10.88 14.08 -12.05
N ALA A 309 -11.91 13.36 -11.61
CA ALA A 309 -12.90 13.83 -10.66
C ALA A 309 -13.11 12.74 -9.61
N GLY A 310 -12.47 12.88 -8.46
CA GLY A 310 -12.43 11.83 -7.45
C GLY A 310 -11.80 10.54 -7.99
N PHE A 311 -12.56 9.44 -8.02
CA PHE A 311 -12.07 8.13 -8.48
C PHE A 311 -12.28 7.86 -9.97
N SER A 312 -12.73 8.84 -10.75
CA SER A 312 -12.96 8.70 -12.18
C SER A 312 -11.91 9.46 -12.99
N VAL A 313 -11.44 8.85 -14.08
CA VAL A 313 -10.63 9.54 -15.10
C VAL A 313 -11.57 10.09 -16.18
N ILE A 314 -11.55 11.41 -16.34
CA ILE A 314 -12.36 12.13 -17.32
C ILE A 314 -11.66 12.17 -18.68
N SER A 315 -10.34 12.41 -18.68
CA SER A 315 -9.53 12.37 -19.89
C SER A 315 -8.11 11.88 -19.58
N ASN A 316 -7.52 11.15 -20.52
CA ASN A 316 -6.13 10.72 -20.48
C ASN A 316 -5.46 11.02 -21.83
N LYS A 317 -4.46 11.90 -21.80
CA LYS A 317 -3.71 12.41 -22.96
C LYS A 317 -2.25 11.94 -22.95
N ILE A 318 -1.94 10.90 -22.18
CA ILE A 318 -0.64 10.22 -22.26
C ILE A 318 -0.70 9.22 -23.43
N VAL A 319 0.31 9.26 -24.29
CA VAL A 319 0.44 8.37 -25.45
C VAL A 319 1.79 7.68 -25.36
N ASP A 320 1.83 6.34 -25.32
CA ASP A 320 3.05 5.53 -25.19
C ASP A 320 3.97 5.99 -24.03
N GLY A 321 3.36 6.38 -22.92
CA GLY A 321 4.06 6.91 -21.74
C GLY A 321 4.71 8.27 -21.93
N LYS A 322 4.24 9.08 -22.88
CA LYS A 322 4.73 10.43 -23.15
C LYS A 322 3.62 11.47 -23.08
N CYS A 323 4.01 12.70 -22.79
CA CYS A 323 3.17 13.88 -22.91
C CYS A 323 2.76 14.07 -24.38
N SER A 324 1.45 14.12 -24.67
CA SER A 324 0.93 14.37 -26.02
C SER A 324 1.34 15.72 -26.63
N VAL A 325 1.75 16.69 -25.80
CA VAL A 325 2.14 18.03 -26.26
C VAL A 325 3.64 18.14 -26.51
N CYS A 326 4.47 17.88 -25.50
CA CYS A 326 5.92 18.09 -25.58
C CYS A 326 6.74 16.80 -25.75
N GLN A 327 6.10 15.64 -25.84
CA GLN A 327 6.73 14.32 -26.02
C GLN A 327 7.68 13.86 -24.91
N ALA A 328 7.79 14.63 -23.82
CA ALA A 328 8.55 14.21 -22.65
C ALA A 328 7.98 12.92 -22.05
N LYS A 329 8.86 12.02 -21.63
CA LYS A 329 8.48 10.77 -20.97
C LYS A 329 7.84 11.06 -19.62
N ILE A 330 6.68 10.45 -19.37
CA ILE A 330 5.97 10.52 -18.10
C ILE A 330 6.17 9.18 -17.39
N PRO A 331 6.73 9.16 -16.18
CA PRO A 331 7.05 7.94 -15.46
C PRO A 331 5.76 7.29 -14.97
N GLY A 332 5.58 6.01 -15.26
CA GLY A 332 4.40 5.24 -14.87
C GLY A 332 4.26 3.96 -15.70
N ILE A 333 3.25 3.17 -15.36
CA ILE A 333 2.78 2.04 -16.14
C ILE A 333 1.50 2.49 -16.83
N TRP A 334 1.56 2.65 -18.15
CA TRP A 334 0.49 3.21 -18.96
C TRP A 334 -0.18 2.14 -19.82
N ARG A 335 -1.35 2.48 -20.37
CA ARG A 335 -2.05 1.66 -21.37
C ARG A 335 -1.53 1.94 -22.77
#